data_AF-A0A3N5ITQ2-F1
#
_entry.id   AF-A0A3N5ITQ2-F1
#
_cell.length_a   1.000
_cell.length_b   1.000
_cell.length_c   1.000
_cell.angle_alpha   90.00
_cell.angle_beta   90.00
_cell.angle_gamma   90.00
#
_symmetry.space_group_name_H-M   'P 1'
#
loop_
_entity.id
_entity.type
_entity.pdbx_description
1 polymer ?
#
loop_
_entity_poly.entity_id
_entity_poly.type
_entity_poly.pdbx_seq_one_letter_code
_entity_poly.pdbx_strand_id
1 'polypeptide(L)' 'MDSRKNTLVRALLAVAVLAVLSGAALAQAPPVKIGLLATLEGPFAAGGQDGMRGAELAVRQRNGVVAGRKIEIIKASSDA' A
#
# COMPACT_ATOMS: atom_id res chain seq x y z
N MET A 1 -0.80 -51.99 1.04
CA MET A 1 -0.71 -50.98 -0.05
C MET A 1 -1.21 -49.59 0.40
N ASP A 2 -1.25 -49.35 1.72
CA ASP A 2 -2.00 -48.23 2.32
C ASP A 2 -1.17 -46.96 2.57
N SER A 3 0.15 -47.08 2.69
CA SER A 3 1.02 -45.92 2.96
C SER A 3 1.03 -44.89 1.82
N ARG A 4 0.91 -45.29 0.54
CA ARG A 4 0.84 -44.34 -0.59
C ARG A 4 -0.42 -43.47 -0.53
N LYS A 5 -1.56 -44.03 -0.12
CA LYS A 5 -2.84 -43.30 -0.01
C LYS A 5 -2.75 -42.26 1.11
N ASN A 6 -2.17 -42.61 2.26
CA ASN A 6 -1.95 -41.67 3.36
C ASN A 6 -0.95 -40.56 3.03
N THR A 7 0.11 -40.86 2.27
CA THR A 7 1.06 -39.82 1.82
C THR A 7 0.40 -38.84 0.84
N LEU A 8 -0.43 -39.33 -0.08
CA LEU A 8 -1.18 -38.48 -1.02
C LEU A 8 -2.21 -37.58 -0.30
N VAL A 9 -2.94 -38.13 0.67
CA VAL A 9 -3.90 -37.35 1.48
C VAL A 9 -3.18 -36.26 2.28
N ARG A 10 -2.02 -36.57 2.87
CA ARG A 10 -1.18 -35.58 3.58
C ARG A 10 -0.63 -34.50 2.64
N ALA A 11 -0.20 -34.87 1.43
CA ALA A 11 0.27 -33.92 0.43
C ALA A 11 -0.85 -32.97 -0.03
N LEU A 12 -2.06 -33.49 -0.26
CA LEU A 12 -3.23 -32.68 -0.61
C LEU A 12 -3.62 -31.71 0.50
N LEU A 13 -3.58 -32.15 1.76
CA LEU A 13 -3.82 -31.28 2.92
C LEU A 13 -2.77 -30.17 3.03
N ALA A 14 -1.49 -30.47 2.80
CA ALA A 14 -0.43 -29.46 2.81
C ALA A 14 -0.63 -28.41 1.72
N VAL A 15 -1.01 -28.82 0.51
CA VAL A 15 -1.34 -27.91 -0.59
C VAL A 15 -2.55 -27.03 -0.26
N ALA A 16 -3.60 -27.60 0.35
CA ALA A 16 -4.78 -26.83 0.74
C ALA A 16 -4.45 -25.75 1.80
N VAL A 17 -3.61 -26.07 2.79
CA VAL A 17 -3.16 -25.10 3.79
C VAL A 17 -2.35 -23.97 3.15
N LEU A 18 -1.44 -24.29 2.23
CA LEU A 18 -0.67 -23.29 1.49
C LEU A 18 -1.57 -22.41 0.61
N ALA A 19 -2.59 -22.99 -0.03
CA ALA A 19 -3.55 -22.24 -0.84
C ALA A 19 -4.34 -21.23 0.00
N VAL A 20 -4.81 -21.61 1.19
CA VAL A 20 -5.52 -20.71 2.11
C VAL A 20 -4.61 -19.57 2.59
N LEU A 21 -3.34 -19.85 2.92
CA LEU A 21 -2.39 -18.82 3.33
C LEU A 21 -2.07 -17.84 2.20
N SER A 22 -2.01 -18.33 0.96
CA SER A 22 -1.75 -17.48 -0.21
C SER A 22 -2.90 -16.52 -0.53
N GLY A 23 -4.14 -16.89 -0.21
CA GLY A 23 -5.32 -16.03 -0.39
C GLY A 23 -5.30 -14.76 0.48
N ALA A 24 -4.67 -14.82 1.66
CA ALA A 24 -4.55 -13.66 2.56
C ALA A 24 -3.67 -12.54 1.98
N ALA A 25 -2.68 -12.88 1.15
CA ALA A 25 -1.82 -11.90 0.50
C ALA A 25 -2.53 -11.13 -0.64
N LEU A 26 -3.53 -11.75 -1.28
CA LEU A 26 -4.31 -11.13 -2.36
C LEU A 26 -5.39 -10.17 -1.86
N ALA A 27 -5.74 -10.20 -0.57
CA ALA A 27 -6.75 -9.33 0.05
C ALA A 27 -6.20 -7.97 0.51
N GLN A 28 -4.93 -7.67 0.25
CA GLN A 28 -4.35 -6.36 0.56
C GLN A 28 -5.04 -5.29 -0.31
N ALA A 29 -5.89 -4.46 0.31
CA ALA A 29 -6.56 -3.37 -0.38
C ALA A 29 -5.52 -2.42 -1.01
N PRO A 30 -5.79 -1.89 -2.22
CA PRO A 30 -4.82 -1.06 -2.94
C PRO A 30 -4.45 0.19 -2.13
N PRO A 31 -3.26 0.79 -2.37
CA PRO A 31 -2.87 2.03 -1.71
C PRO A 31 -3.92 3.13 -1.84
N VAL A 32 -3.98 4.01 -0.84
CA VAL A 32 -4.76 5.24 -0.92
C VAL A 32 -3.89 6.27 -1.64
N LYS A 33 -4.26 6.59 -2.89
CA LYS A 33 -3.58 7.61 -3.69
C LYS A 33 -4.14 8.99 -3.36
N ILE A 34 -3.26 9.90 -2.98
CA ILE A 34 -3.59 11.30 -2.64
C ILE A 34 -2.87 12.20 -3.61
N GLY A 35 -3.62 12.90 -4.46
CA GLY A 35 -3.08 13.95 -5.33
C GLY A 35 -2.83 15.23 -4.52
N LEU A 36 -1.58 15.66 -4.44
CA LEU A 36 -1.18 16.89 -3.78
C LEU A 36 -0.77 17.90 -4.85
N LEU A 37 -1.59 18.94 -4.97
CA LEU A 37 -1.41 20.02 -5.94
C LEU A 37 -1.00 21.29 -5.18
N ALA A 38 0.09 21.91 -5.62
CA ALA A 38 0.52 23.19 -5.09
C ALA A 38 1.27 23.98 -6.17
N THR A 39 1.33 25.30 -6.03
CA THR A 39 2.19 26.13 -6.87
C THR A 39 3.64 25.84 -6.49
N LEU A 40 4.35 25.08 -7.32
CA LEU A 40 5.74 24.69 -7.05
C LEU A 40 6.76 25.53 -7.82
N GLU A 41 6.28 26.42 -8.67
CA GLU A 41 7.07 27.26 -9.56
C GLU A 41 6.64 28.73 -9.43
N GLY A 42 7.53 29.64 -9.85
CA GLY A 42 7.28 31.08 -9.76
C GLY A 42 7.39 31.66 -8.34
N PRO A 43 6.94 32.91 -8.13
CA PRO A 43 7.18 33.67 -6.90
C PRO A 43 6.49 33.09 -5.65
N PHE A 44 5.47 32.25 -5.84
CA PHE A 44 4.70 31.62 -4.74
C PHE A 44 5.15 30.19 -4.43
N ALA A 45 6.19 29.69 -5.12
CA ALA A 45 6.71 28.33 -4.96
C ALA A 45 7.05 27.97 -3.51
N ALA A 46 7.58 28.92 -2.74
CA ALA A 46 8.00 28.68 -1.35
C ALA A 46 6.85 28.12 -0.49
N GLY A 47 5.67 28.73 -0.58
CA GLY A 47 4.49 28.29 0.17
C GLY A 47 3.99 26.92 -0.29
N GLY A 48 4.05 26.64 -1.60
CA GLY A 48 3.69 25.31 -2.12
C GLY A 48 4.65 24.22 -1.66
N GLN A 49 5.95 24.51 -1.59
CA GLN A 49 6.95 23.58 -1.07
C GLN A 49 6.79 23.32 0.43
N ASP A 50 6.40 24.33 1.21
CA ASP A 50 6.02 24.15 2.63
C ASP A 50 4.79 23.25 2.77
N GLY A 51 3.76 23.45 1.94
CA GLY A 51 2.59 22.58 1.89
C GLY A 51 2.94 21.12 1.56
N MET A 52 3.83 20.90 0.60
CA MET A 52 4.35 19.57 0.25
C MET A 52 5.05 18.89 1.43
N ARG A 53 5.91 19.63 2.14
CA ARG A 53 6.59 19.14 3.36
C ARG A 53 5.60 18.82 4.48
N GLY A 54 4.59 19.67 4.67
CA GLY A 54 3.55 19.46 5.68
C GLY A 54 2.72 18.19 5.43
N ALA A 55 2.32 17.95 4.18
CA ALA A 55 1.60 16.75 3.81
C ALA A 55 2.43 15.47 4.00
N GLU A 56 3.72 15.50 3.63
CA GLU A 56 4.63 14.39 3.91
C GLU A 56 4.79 14.14 5.41
N LEU A 57 4.92 15.19 6.21
CA LEU A 57 5.01 15.07 7.66
C LEU A 57 3.76 14.42 8.24
N ALA A 58 2.57 14.84 7.81
CA ALA A 58 1.30 14.25 8.26
C ALA A 58 1.20 12.75 7.93
N VAL A 59 1.65 12.35 6.73
CA VAL A 59 1.69 10.93 6.35
C VAL A 59 2.72 10.16 7.19
N ARG A 60 3.90 10.74 7.45
CA ARG A 60 4.92 10.12 8.31
C ARG A 60 4.42 9.96 9.75
N GLN A 61 3.71 10.93 10.31
CA GLN A 61 3.10 10.85 11.64
C GLN A 61 2.07 9.71 11.76
N ARG A 62 1.47 9.28 10.65
CA ARG A 62 0.55 8.14 10.57
C ARG A 62 1.24 6.83 10.15
N ASN A 63 2.58 6.77 10.21
CA ASN A 63 3.38 5.63 9.73
C ASN A 63 3.11 5.26 8.27
N GLY A 64 2.63 6.20 7.46
CA GLY A 64 2.32 5.96 6.05
C GLY A 64 1.11 5.06 5.79
N VAL A 65 0.26 4.79 6.79
CA VAL A 65 -0.88 3.87 6.68
C VAL A 65 -2.16 4.53 7.20
N VAL A 66 -3.27 4.32 6.51
CA VAL A 66 -4.61 4.67 6.96
C VAL A 66 -5.56 3.51 6.70
N ALA A 67 -6.34 3.10 7.71
CA ALA A 67 -7.26 1.96 7.62
C ALA A 67 -6.59 0.67 7.06
N GLY A 68 -5.33 0.40 7.45
CA GLY A 68 -4.57 -0.75 6.98
C GLY A 68 -4.04 -0.64 5.54
N ARG A 69 -4.24 0.50 4.87
CA ARG A 69 -3.80 0.75 3.48
C ARG A 69 -2.64 1.73 3.46
N LYS A 70 -1.63 1.46 2.64
CA LYS A 70 -0.49 2.38 2.42
C LYS A 70 -0.98 3.68 1.76
N ILE A 71 -0.46 4.82 2.21
CA ILE A 71 -0.70 6.12 1.59
C ILE A 71 0.35 6.36 0.50
N GLU A 72 -0.08 6.80 -0.68
CA GLU A 72 0.76 7.18 -1.80
C GLU A 72 0.48 8.64 -2.17
N ILE A 73 1.43 9.53 -1.95
CA ILE A 73 1.31 10.93 -2.35
C ILE A 73 1.78 11.07 -3.80
N ILE A 74 0.91 11.58 -4.66
CA ILE A 74 1.21 11.96 -6.03
C ILE A 74 1.34 13.48 -6.05
N LYS A 75 2.54 14.00 -6.32
CA LYS A 75 2.79 15.44 -6.34
C LYS A 75 2.68 15.95 -7.77
N ALA A 76 1.99 17.07 -7.96
CA ALA A 76 2.03 17.81 -9.21
C ALA A 76 2.00 19.32 -8.94
N SER A 77 2.65 20.08 -9.82
CA SER A 77 2.56 21.53 -9.80
C SER A 77 1.18 21.96 -10.32
N SER A 78 0.66 23.04 -9.77
CA SER A 78 -0.54 23.71 -10.25
C SER A 78 -0.15 25.01 -10.94
N ASP A 79 -0.72 25.25 -12.12
CA ASP A 79 -0.60 26.51 -12.88
C ASP A 79 -1.68 27.53 -12.48
N ALA A 80 -2.15 27.42 -11.24
CA ALA A 80 -3.22 28.27 -10.68
C ALA A 80 -2.63 29.56 -10.09
#